data_AF-A0A251TQM3-F1
#
_entry.id   AF-A0A251TQM3-F1
#
_cell.length_a   1.000
_cell.length_b   1.000
_cell.length_c   1.000
_cell.angle_alpha   90.00
_cell.angle_beta   90.00
_cell.angle_gamma   90.00
#
_symmetry.space_group_name_H-M   'P 1'
#
loop_
_entity.id
_entity.type
_entity.pdbx_description
1 polymer ?
#
loop_
_entity_poly.entity_id
_entity_poly.type
_entity_poly.pdbx_seq_one_letter_code
_entity_poly.pdbx_strand_id
1 'polypeptide(L)'
;MLRTKEYMIPRNSMSLCFYDTRGFSNNLTQNLEMIKQWMTKGVRHGESMKSASDSSSQRGRMKFDFVIFVVNGLSVLKCMENRHADTQYIHAVTEVFSSPFLSFKDHKHVIAITHGDLLSISERARVGVYLGHLLGVHPSKQTFDVPDNCELTTELTIIDLVRYALEHADRNLPCKSRLAISKVSTIQLWTHLLLLLVIGLLMFTAHFHGFRSLKLNPEPSLEIKTVMEFDQEIIPEPDLYFFTFNAR
;
A
#
# COMPACT_ATOMS: atom_id res chain seq x y z
N MET A 1 -1.42 26.34 -16.66
CA MET A 1 -0.54 26.24 -15.48
C MET A 1 -1.05 25.12 -14.60
N LEU A 2 -0.27 24.04 -14.41
CA LEU A 2 -0.63 22.85 -13.63
C LEU A 2 -0.04 23.00 -12.21
N ARG A 3 -0.82 22.69 -11.18
CA ARG A 3 -0.40 22.79 -9.76
C ARG A 3 -0.62 21.42 -9.13
N THR A 4 0.45 20.76 -8.73
CA THR A 4 0.38 19.56 -7.91
C THR A 4 0.15 19.98 -6.46
N LYS A 5 -0.92 19.46 -5.84
CA LYS A 5 -1.15 19.65 -4.41
C LYS A 5 -0.68 18.40 -3.70
N GLU A 6 0.23 18.59 -2.75
CA GLU A 6 0.74 17.52 -1.92
C GLU A 6 -0.06 17.45 -0.62
N TYR A 7 -0.52 16.26 -0.28
CA TYR A 7 -1.12 15.97 1.01
C TYR A 7 -0.15 15.08 1.78
N MET A 8 0.52 15.69 2.76
CA MET A 8 1.34 14.95 3.73
C MET A 8 0.45 14.56 4.90
N ILE A 9 0.46 13.29 5.28
CA ILE A 9 -0.17 12.83 6.53
C ILE A 9 0.89 12.94 7.64
N PRO A 10 0.78 13.89 8.59
CA PRO A 10 1.79 14.01 9.64
C PRO A 10 1.50 13.01 10.76
N ARG A 11 2.47 12.14 11.05
CA ARG A 11 2.84 11.61 12.39
C ARG A 11 4.00 10.61 12.27
N ASN A 12 5.21 11.09 12.58
CA ASN A 12 6.41 10.37 13.04
C ASN A 12 7.02 9.15 12.27
N SER A 13 6.65 8.82 11.02
CA SER A 13 7.52 8.03 10.11
C SER A 13 6.96 7.96 8.66
N MET A 14 7.86 7.78 7.66
CA MET A 14 7.64 7.71 6.19
C MET A 14 6.51 8.59 5.61
N SER A 15 6.88 9.69 4.95
CA SER A 15 5.94 10.57 4.28
C SER A 15 5.20 9.85 3.16
N LEU A 16 3.89 9.61 3.34
CA LEU A 16 2.97 9.35 2.24
C LEU A 16 2.58 10.69 1.61
N CYS A 17 2.79 10.80 0.31
CA CYS A 17 2.49 12.01 -0.45
C CYS A 17 1.49 11.67 -1.55
N PHE A 18 0.29 12.24 -1.48
CA PHE A 18 -0.64 12.24 -2.60
C PHE A 18 -0.37 13.45 -3.48
N TYR A 19 -0.18 13.21 -4.77
CA TYR A 19 -0.04 14.25 -5.78
C TYR A 19 -1.29 14.27 -6.63
N ASP A 20 -2.06 15.34 -6.52
CA ASP A 20 -3.19 15.58 -7.41
C ASP A 20 -2.74 16.28 -8.70
N THR A 21 -3.43 15.98 -9.80
CA THR A 21 -3.16 16.54 -11.14
C THR A 21 -4.39 17.26 -11.64
N ARG A 22 -4.24 18.34 -12.43
CA ARG A 22 -5.39 19.12 -12.96
C ARG A 22 -6.20 18.39 -14.04
N GLY A 23 -6.01 17.08 -14.22
CA GLY A 23 -6.55 16.32 -15.33
C GLY A 23 -5.74 16.52 -16.62
N PHE A 24 -6.02 15.68 -17.60
CA PHE A 24 -5.38 15.71 -18.91
C PHE A 24 -5.94 16.85 -19.77
N SER A 25 -5.06 17.53 -20.50
CA SER A 25 -5.50 18.48 -21.53
C SER A 25 -6.00 17.73 -22.76
N ASN A 26 -6.63 18.45 -23.71
CA ASN A 26 -7.02 17.86 -24.99
C ASN A 26 -5.79 17.51 -25.87
N ASN A 27 -4.58 17.86 -25.45
CA ASN A 27 -3.34 17.54 -26.17
C ASN A 27 -2.67 16.30 -25.57
N LEU A 28 -2.90 15.16 -26.21
CA LEU A 28 -2.40 13.86 -25.77
C LEU A 28 -0.87 13.79 -25.71
N THR A 29 -0.17 14.38 -26.69
CA THR A 29 1.29 14.44 -26.70
C THR A 29 1.83 15.17 -25.47
N GLN A 30 1.24 16.32 -25.14
CA GLN A 30 1.62 17.08 -23.94
C GLN A 30 1.37 16.28 -22.66
N ASN A 31 0.27 15.54 -22.58
CA ASN A 31 -0.04 14.69 -21.43
C ASN A 31 0.98 13.56 -21.27
N LEU A 32 1.33 12.87 -22.35
CA LEU A 32 2.31 11.79 -22.32
C LEU A 32 3.71 12.28 -21.99
N GLU A 33 4.12 13.43 -22.53
CA GLU A 33 5.40 14.06 -22.17
C GLU A 33 5.45 14.44 -20.69
N MET A 34 4.36 14.99 -20.16
CA MET A 34 4.24 15.33 -18.74
C MET A 34 4.35 14.08 -17.86
N ILE A 35 3.60 13.01 -18.18
CA ILE A 35 3.67 11.73 -17.46
C ILE A 35 5.09 11.17 -17.51
N LYS A 36 5.71 11.15 -18.69
CA LYS A 36 7.09 10.69 -18.86
C LYS A 36 8.04 11.47 -17.97
N GLN A 37 7.91 12.79 -17.91
CA GLN A 37 8.76 13.63 -17.05
C GLN A 37 8.54 13.31 -15.57
N TRP A 38 7.30 13.18 -15.12
CA TRP A 38 6.96 12.83 -13.73
C TRP A 38 7.48 11.47 -13.32
N MET A 39 7.26 10.44 -14.13
CA MET A 39 7.64 9.07 -13.82
C MET A 39 9.16 8.86 -13.88
N THR A 40 9.87 9.57 -14.78
CA THR A 40 11.32 9.40 -14.94
C THR A 40 12.15 10.30 -14.03
N LYS A 41 11.76 11.57 -13.89
CA LYS A 41 12.51 12.57 -13.13
C LYS A 41 11.98 12.78 -11.73
N GLY A 42 10.74 12.39 -11.44
CA GLY A 42 10.06 12.71 -10.19
C GLY A 42 9.63 14.18 -10.11
N VAL A 43 8.80 14.49 -9.12
CA VAL A 43 8.26 15.85 -8.87
C VAL A 43 8.94 16.45 -7.63
N ARG A 44 9.22 17.76 -7.66
CA ARG A 44 9.68 18.50 -6.47
C ARG A 44 8.48 19.03 -5.68
N HIS A 45 8.66 19.12 -4.37
CA HIS A 45 7.70 19.77 -3.48
C HIS A 45 7.41 21.21 -3.96
N GLY A 46 6.14 21.55 -4.14
CA GLY A 46 5.69 22.89 -4.56
C GLY A 46 5.99 23.29 -6.01
N GLU A 47 6.49 22.38 -6.86
CA GLU A 47 6.83 22.68 -8.26
C GLU A 47 5.56 22.96 -9.09
N SER A 48 5.30 24.24 -9.43
CA SER A 48 4.40 24.58 -10.53
C SER A 48 5.18 24.47 -11.84
N MET A 49 4.70 23.64 -12.77
CA MET A 49 5.39 23.33 -14.03
C MET A 49 5.68 24.61 -14.85
N LYS A 50 6.91 25.14 -14.72
CA LYS A 50 7.52 26.10 -15.64
C LYS A 50 8.88 25.53 -16.05
N SER A 51 8.98 25.31 -17.36
CA SER A 51 10.12 25.20 -18.26
C SER A 51 11.48 24.72 -17.73
N ALA A 52 12.08 23.83 -18.52
CA ALA A 52 13.42 23.31 -18.34
C ALA A 52 14.49 24.42 -18.34
N SER A 53 14.94 24.81 -17.16
CA SER A 53 16.32 25.23 -16.92
C SER A 53 16.62 25.01 -15.44
N ASP A 54 17.57 24.13 -15.18
CA ASP A 54 18.59 24.23 -14.12
C ASP A 54 19.02 22.84 -13.65
N SER A 55 20.23 22.51 -14.07
CA SER A 55 20.99 21.31 -13.75
C SER A 55 21.53 21.34 -12.32
N SER A 56 20.66 21.51 -11.31
CA SER A 56 21.07 21.51 -9.91
C SER A 56 20.36 20.43 -9.11
N SER A 57 21.08 19.31 -8.95
CA SER A 57 20.85 18.19 -8.01
C SER A 57 19.53 17.40 -8.14
N GLN A 58 19.66 16.11 -8.45
CA GLN A 58 18.60 15.09 -8.29
C GLN A 58 18.13 14.91 -6.82
N ARG A 59 18.77 15.58 -5.85
CA ARG A 59 18.35 15.60 -4.45
C ARG A 59 17.08 16.45 -4.32
N GLY A 60 15.97 15.81 -3.96
CA GLY A 60 14.68 16.47 -3.69
C GLY A 60 13.57 16.20 -4.71
N ARG A 61 13.79 15.37 -5.74
CA ARG A 61 12.68 14.89 -6.60
C ARG A 61 12.18 13.57 -6.04
N MET A 62 10.88 13.50 -5.75
CA MET A 62 10.21 12.28 -5.30
C MET A 62 9.74 11.49 -6.51
N LYS A 63 10.04 10.19 -6.53
CA LYS A 63 9.51 9.27 -7.54
C LYS A 63 8.14 8.77 -7.08
N PHE A 64 7.30 8.47 -8.06
CA PHE A 64 6.02 7.84 -7.81
C PHE A 64 6.24 6.34 -7.62
N ASP A 65 5.57 5.77 -6.63
CA ASP A 65 5.58 4.32 -6.40
C ASP A 65 4.29 3.65 -6.90
N PHE A 66 3.23 4.44 -7.11
CA PHE A 66 1.96 3.98 -7.64
C PHE A 66 1.16 5.14 -8.25
N VAL A 67 0.20 4.83 -9.12
CA VAL A 67 -0.69 5.81 -9.75
C VAL A 67 -2.14 5.34 -9.61
N ILE A 68 -3.02 6.26 -9.20
CA ILE A 68 -4.47 6.11 -9.25
C ILE A 68 -4.95 6.80 -10.51
N PHE A 69 -5.56 6.04 -11.42
CA PHE A 69 -6.05 6.56 -12.69
C PHE A 69 -7.52 6.95 -12.59
N VAL A 70 -7.79 8.27 -12.58
CA VAL A 70 -9.14 8.80 -12.40
C VAL A 70 -9.84 8.97 -13.75
N VAL A 71 -11.05 8.43 -13.88
CA VAL A 71 -11.87 8.45 -15.11
C VAL A 71 -13.25 9.02 -14.80
N ASN A 72 -13.81 9.79 -15.73
CA ASN A 72 -15.17 10.31 -15.62
C ASN A 72 -16.16 9.27 -16.18
N GLY A 73 -16.95 8.65 -15.30
CA GLY A 73 -17.90 7.60 -15.69
C GLY A 73 -19.00 8.09 -16.63
N LEU A 74 -19.48 9.31 -16.45
CA LEU A 74 -20.49 9.92 -17.31
C LEU A 74 -19.97 10.13 -18.74
N SER A 75 -18.73 10.60 -18.89
CA SER A 75 -18.09 10.74 -20.20
C SER A 75 -17.92 9.39 -20.90
N VAL A 76 -17.55 8.34 -20.15
CA VAL A 76 -17.44 6.98 -20.68
C VAL A 76 -18.80 6.47 -21.16
N LEU A 77 -19.85 6.62 -20.35
CA LEU A 77 -21.20 6.18 -20.74
C LEU A 77 -21.66 6.88 -22.02
N LYS A 78 -21.46 8.20 -22.13
CA LYS A 78 -21.78 8.96 -23.36
C LYS A 78 -21.06 8.39 -24.59
N CYS A 79 -19.79 8.00 -24.45
CA CYS A 79 -19.03 7.37 -25.53
C CYS A 79 -19.53 5.96 -25.87
N MET A 80 -20.01 5.20 -24.88
CA MET A 80 -20.58 3.86 -25.09
C MET A 80 -21.91 3.92 -25.85
N GLU A 81 -22.74 4.93 -25.60
CA GLU A 81 -24.11 5.01 -26.13
C GLU A 81 -24.19 5.74 -27.46
N ASN A 82 -23.34 6.74 -27.68
CA ASN A 82 -23.31 7.50 -28.92
C ASN A 82 -22.12 7.09 -29.79
N ARG A 83 -22.38 6.44 -30.93
CA ARG A 83 -21.32 6.13 -31.91
C ARG A 83 -20.64 7.38 -32.51
N HIS A 84 -21.27 8.55 -32.37
CA HIS A 84 -20.74 9.86 -32.75
C HIS A 84 -20.24 10.69 -31.56
N ALA A 85 -20.28 10.15 -30.33
CA ALA A 85 -19.74 10.84 -29.16
C ALA A 85 -18.22 10.87 -29.21
N ASP A 86 -17.66 11.59 -28.23
CA ASP A 86 -16.26 11.96 -28.08
C ASP A 86 -15.31 10.75 -27.96
N THR A 87 -15.14 10.01 -29.06
CA THR A 87 -14.22 8.87 -29.20
C THR A 87 -12.79 9.27 -28.87
N GLN A 88 -12.46 10.57 -28.95
CA GLN A 88 -11.18 11.11 -28.54
C GLN A 88 -10.95 10.95 -27.04
N TYR A 89 -12.00 11.04 -26.20
CA TYR A 89 -11.87 10.83 -24.76
C TYR A 89 -11.45 9.39 -24.43
N ILE A 90 -12.15 8.40 -24.99
CA ILE A 90 -11.83 6.98 -24.78
C ILE A 90 -10.47 6.63 -25.39
N HIS A 91 -10.14 7.19 -26.55
CA HIS A 91 -8.82 7.03 -27.16
C HIS A 91 -7.71 7.58 -26.25
N ALA A 92 -7.87 8.81 -25.73
CA ALA A 92 -6.91 9.41 -24.82
C ALA A 92 -6.78 8.62 -23.51
N VAL A 93 -7.89 8.17 -22.92
CA VAL A 93 -7.88 7.30 -21.74
C VAL A 93 -7.08 6.02 -22.00
N THR A 94 -7.33 5.37 -23.14
CA THR A 94 -6.67 4.10 -23.50
C THR A 94 -5.18 4.29 -23.75
N GLU A 95 -4.80 5.33 -24.49
CA GLU A 95 -3.41 5.63 -24.83
C GLU A 95 -2.60 6.03 -23.59
N VAL A 96 -3.16 6.89 -22.74
CA VAL A 96 -2.50 7.28 -21.49
C VAL A 96 -2.36 6.09 -20.55
N PHE A 97 -3.43 5.30 -20.35
CA PHE A 97 -3.39 4.16 -19.45
C PHE A 97 -2.39 3.10 -19.91
N SER A 98 -2.26 2.91 -21.23
CA SER A 98 -1.31 1.97 -21.85
C SER A 98 0.12 2.50 -21.91
N SER A 99 0.37 3.72 -21.43
CA SER A 99 1.69 4.32 -21.44
C SER A 99 2.69 3.48 -20.63
N PRO A 100 3.84 3.10 -21.21
CA PRO A 100 4.85 2.30 -20.52
C PRO A 100 5.45 3.04 -19.32
N PHE A 101 5.31 4.37 -19.28
CA PHE A 101 5.80 5.19 -18.17
C PHE A 101 4.95 5.02 -16.91
N LEU A 102 3.67 4.66 -17.05
CA LEU A 102 2.84 4.40 -15.88
C LEU A 102 3.18 3.02 -15.32
N SER A 103 3.40 2.00 -16.15
CA SER A 103 3.54 0.60 -15.68
C SER A 103 4.61 0.42 -14.60
N PHE A 104 4.19 -0.04 -13.41
CA PHE A 104 5.11 -0.48 -12.38
C PHE A 104 5.22 -2.01 -12.42
N LYS A 105 6.37 -2.50 -12.87
CA LYS A 105 6.58 -3.96 -13.06
C LYS A 105 5.45 -4.52 -13.95
N ASP A 106 4.92 -5.69 -13.60
CA ASP A 106 3.85 -6.37 -14.32
C ASP A 106 2.44 -6.00 -13.82
N HIS A 107 2.30 -4.96 -12.99
CA HIS A 107 1.02 -4.58 -12.39
C HIS A 107 0.42 -3.33 -13.05
N LYS A 108 -0.84 -3.47 -13.48
CA LYS A 108 -1.64 -2.35 -13.99
C LYS A 108 -2.18 -1.49 -12.85
N HIS A 109 -2.27 -0.19 -13.09
CA HIS A 109 -2.83 0.79 -12.15
C HIS A 109 -4.28 0.52 -11.81
N VAL A 110 -4.68 1.06 -10.68
CA VAL A 110 -6.08 1.08 -10.26
C VAL A 110 -6.82 2.20 -10.99
N ILE A 111 -8.10 1.97 -11.27
CA ILE A 111 -9.01 2.92 -11.88
C ILE A 111 -10.00 3.40 -10.82
N ALA A 112 -10.13 4.71 -10.67
CA ALA A 112 -11.19 5.36 -9.91
C ALA A 112 -12.18 6.00 -10.89
N ILE A 113 -13.40 5.48 -10.94
CA ILE A 113 -14.50 6.03 -11.73
C ILE A 113 -15.19 7.10 -10.88
N THR A 114 -15.26 8.32 -11.40
CA THR A 114 -15.90 9.46 -10.73
C THR A 114 -17.20 9.83 -11.42
N HIS A 115 -17.97 10.70 -10.78
CA HIS A 115 -19.27 11.17 -11.28
C HIS A 115 -20.29 10.02 -11.44
N GLY A 116 -20.13 8.95 -10.66
CA GLY A 116 -21.05 7.80 -10.63
C GLY A 116 -22.40 8.16 -10.01
N ASP A 117 -22.47 9.21 -9.20
CA ASP A 117 -23.70 9.80 -8.66
C ASP A 117 -24.65 10.30 -9.76
N LEU A 118 -24.12 10.67 -10.93
CA LEU A 118 -24.92 11.06 -12.10
C LEU A 118 -25.44 9.87 -12.90
N LEU A 119 -25.13 8.64 -12.48
CA LEU A 119 -25.45 7.40 -13.17
C LEU A 119 -26.33 6.50 -12.30
N SER A 120 -27.25 5.77 -12.93
CA SER A 120 -27.97 4.69 -12.27
C SER A 120 -27.03 3.55 -11.88
N ILE A 121 -27.43 2.73 -10.90
CA ILE A 121 -26.67 1.53 -10.48
C ILE A 121 -26.30 0.64 -11.67
N SER A 122 -27.24 0.47 -12.62
CA SER A 122 -27.03 -0.34 -13.82
C SER A 122 -25.99 0.25 -14.77
N GLU A 123 -25.98 1.57 -14.95
CA GLU A 123 -25.02 2.27 -15.79
C GLU A 123 -23.63 2.27 -15.18
N ARG A 124 -23.54 2.47 -13.86
CA ARG A 124 -22.28 2.37 -13.09
C ARG A 124 -21.61 1.01 -13.31
N ALA A 125 -22.38 -0.07 -13.15
CA ALA A 125 -21.88 -1.44 -13.39
C ALA A 125 -21.44 -1.65 -14.85
N ARG A 126 -22.21 -1.15 -15.83
CA ARG A 126 -21.87 -1.25 -17.26
C ARG A 126 -20.58 -0.50 -17.59
N VAL A 127 -20.41 0.71 -17.08
CA VAL A 127 -19.18 1.52 -17.26
C VAL A 127 -17.98 0.81 -16.65
N GLY A 128 -18.10 0.27 -15.44
CA GLY A 128 -17.03 -0.48 -14.78
C GLY A 128 -16.59 -1.72 -15.57
N VAL A 129 -17.54 -2.51 -16.06
CA VAL A 129 -17.25 -3.69 -16.89
C VAL A 129 -16.61 -3.28 -18.21
N TYR A 130 -17.13 -2.24 -18.87
CA TYR A 130 -16.59 -1.74 -20.14
C TYR A 130 -15.14 -1.26 -19.99
N LEU A 131 -14.84 -0.44 -18.97
CA LEU A 131 -13.48 0.04 -18.70
C LEU A 131 -12.53 -1.09 -18.34
N GLY A 132 -12.97 -2.04 -17.51
CA GLY A 132 -12.17 -3.20 -17.13
C GLY A 132 -11.78 -4.03 -18.35
N HIS A 133 -12.72 -4.27 -19.27
CA HIS A 133 -12.43 -4.95 -20.53
C HIS A 133 -11.48 -4.14 -21.43
N LEU A 134 -11.79 -2.85 -21.66
CA LEU A 134 -11.03 -1.96 -22.53
C LEU A 134 -9.56 -1.83 -22.11
N LEU A 135 -9.32 -1.68 -20.80
CA LEU A 135 -7.98 -1.44 -20.24
C LEU A 135 -7.29 -2.74 -19.78
N GLY A 136 -8.00 -3.87 -19.87
CA GLY A 136 -7.56 -5.19 -19.44
C GLY A 136 -7.21 -5.23 -17.95
N VAL A 137 -8.04 -4.61 -17.11
CA VAL A 137 -7.96 -4.69 -15.63
C VAL A 137 -9.18 -5.41 -15.09
N HIS A 138 -9.06 -6.03 -13.91
CA HIS A 138 -10.16 -6.79 -13.35
C HIS A 138 -11.28 -5.85 -12.83
N PRO A 139 -12.52 -5.92 -13.37
CA PRO A 139 -13.59 -4.96 -13.05
C PRO A 139 -13.95 -4.88 -11.57
N SER A 140 -13.79 -5.96 -10.80
CA SER A 140 -14.13 -5.98 -9.37
C SER A 140 -12.94 -5.84 -8.42
N LYS A 141 -11.70 -5.79 -8.93
CA LYS A 141 -10.50 -5.69 -8.07
C LYS A 141 -9.71 -4.42 -8.29
N GLN A 142 -9.76 -3.88 -9.51
CA GLN A 142 -8.94 -2.74 -9.95
C GLN A 142 -9.77 -1.56 -10.43
N THR A 143 -11.09 -1.64 -10.30
CA THR A 143 -12.00 -0.58 -10.69
C THR A 143 -12.86 -0.24 -9.49
N PHE A 144 -12.74 1.01 -9.05
CA PHE A 144 -13.42 1.54 -7.88
C PHE A 144 -14.36 2.64 -8.34
N ASP A 145 -15.60 2.58 -7.88
CA ASP A 145 -16.63 3.52 -8.25
C ASP A 145 -16.86 4.51 -7.12
N VAL A 146 -16.35 5.73 -7.30
CA VAL A 146 -16.30 6.80 -6.32
C VAL A 146 -17.31 7.88 -6.75
N PRO A 147 -18.59 7.76 -6.36
CA PRO A 147 -19.59 8.78 -6.67
C PRO A 147 -19.29 10.07 -5.89
N ASP A 148 -19.69 11.22 -6.42
CA ASP A 148 -19.50 12.52 -5.75
C ASP A 148 -20.64 12.79 -4.76
N ASN A 149 -20.73 11.94 -3.73
CA ASN A 149 -21.71 12.09 -2.65
C ASN A 149 -21.04 11.89 -1.28
N CYS A 150 -21.59 12.49 -0.23
CA CYS A 150 -21.06 12.37 1.14
C CYS A 150 -21.59 11.12 1.87
N GLU A 151 -21.91 10.05 1.16
CA GLU A 151 -22.41 8.82 1.79
C GLU A 151 -21.26 7.98 2.36
N LEU A 152 -21.56 7.23 3.42
CA LEU A 152 -20.62 6.28 4.05
C LEU A 152 -20.03 5.28 3.05
N THR A 153 -20.81 4.90 2.04
CA THR A 153 -20.41 4.01 0.95
C THR A 153 -19.26 4.58 0.11
N THR A 154 -19.25 5.90 -0.12
CA THR A 154 -18.20 6.62 -0.83
C THR A 154 -16.93 6.69 -0.01
N GLU A 155 -17.06 7.00 1.29
CA GLU A 155 -15.91 7.00 2.21
C GLU A 155 -15.24 5.62 2.27
N LEU A 156 -16.03 4.55 2.43
CA LEU A 156 -15.53 3.18 2.43
C LEU A 156 -14.83 2.84 1.10
N THR A 157 -15.39 3.26 -0.03
CA THR A 157 -14.78 3.02 -1.34
C THR A 157 -13.46 3.77 -1.50
N ILE A 158 -13.37 5.01 -1.00
CA ILE A 158 -12.13 5.78 -0.98
C ILE A 158 -11.09 5.10 -0.09
N ILE A 159 -11.48 4.62 1.09
CA ILE A 159 -10.60 3.88 2.00
C ILE A 159 -10.06 2.62 1.31
N ASP A 160 -10.93 1.83 0.69
CA ASP A 160 -10.52 0.61 -0.03
C ASP A 160 -9.60 0.91 -1.22
N LEU A 161 -9.90 1.97 -1.98
CA LEU A 161 -9.05 2.45 -3.08
C LEU A 161 -7.67 2.87 -2.58
N VAL A 162 -7.61 3.65 -1.51
CA VAL A 162 -6.35 4.12 -0.90
C VAL A 162 -5.56 2.95 -0.35
N ARG A 163 -6.21 2.02 0.37
CA ARG A 163 -5.56 0.80 0.87
C ARG A 163 -4.98 -0.02 -0.28
N TYR A 164 -5.75 -0.23 -1.35
CA TYR A 164 -5.28 -0.94 -2.54
C TYR A 164 -4.05 -0.26 -3.14
N ALA A 165 -4.09 1.06 -3.29
CA ALA A 165 -2.98 1.84 -3.83
C ALA A 165 -1.71 1.73 -2.96
N LEU A 166 -1.86 1.78 -1.64
CA LEU A 166 -0.74 1.66 -0.70
C LEU A 166 -0.10 0.26 -0.72
N GLU A 167 -0.91 -0.79 -0.71
CA GLU A 167 -0.42 -2.17 -0.80
C GLU A 167 0.38 -2.42 -2.08
N HIS A 168 0.00 -1.77 -3.18
CA HIS A 168 0.72 -1.90 -4.45
C HIS A 168 1.93 -0.96 -4.55
N ALA A 169 1.85 0.24 -3.98
CA ALA A 169 2.99 1.15 -3.86
C ALA A 169 4.14 0.50 -3.06
N ASP A 170 3.83 -0.13 -1.91
CA ASP A 170 4.84 -0.79 -1.08
C ASP A 170 5.56 -1.93 -1.83
N ARG A 171 4.82 -2.68 -2.66
CA ARG A 171 5.41 -3.72 -3.52
C ARG A 171 6.36 -3.16 -4.57
N ASN A 172 6.22 -1.90 -4.95
CA ASN A 172 7.08 -1.24 -5.94
C ASN A 172 8.36 -0.66 -5.32
N LEU A 173 8.44 -0.57 -4.00
CA LEU A 173 9.64 -0.09 -3.31
C LEU A 173 10.84 -1.03 -3.55
N PRO A 174 12.05 -0.47 -3.73
CA PRO A 174 13.26 -1.26 -3.87
C PRO A 174 13.44 -2.18 -2.65
N CYS A 175 13.75 -3.46 -2.91
CA CYS A 175 13.88 -4.50 -1.90
C CYS A 175 15.16 -4.39 -1.04
N LYS A 176 15.56 -3.18 -0.61
CA LYS A 176 16.81 -2.99 0.13
C LYS A 176 16.79 -3.51 1.58
N SER A 177 15.63 -3.65 2.24
CA SER A 177 15.59 -4.19 3.63
C SER A 177 15.30 -5.69 3.77
N ARG A 178 14.68 -6.38 2.80
CA ARG A 178 14.35 -7.82 2.98
C ARG A 178 15.61 -8.67 3.11
N LEU A 179 16.67 -8.33 2.36
CA LEU A 179 17.97 -9.00 2.48
C LEU A 179 18.67 -8.70 3.81
N ALA A 180 18.55 -7.48 4.33
CA ALA A 180 19.16 -7.10 5.61
C ALA A 180 18.45 -7.77 6.80
N ILE A 181 17.12 -7.82 6.81
CA ILE A 181 16.32 -8.48 7.84
C ILE A 181 16.57 -10.00 7.82
N SER A 182 16.69 -10.62 6.63
CA SER A 182 16.99 -12.05 6.53
C SER A 182 18.33 -12.43 7.18
N LYS A 183 19.37 -11.59 7.01
CA LYS A 183 20.71 -11.81 7.60
C LYS A 183 20.72 -11.63 9.11
N VAL A 184 20.01 -10.63 9.64
CA VAL A 184 19.94 -10.41 11.09
C VAL A 184 19.11 -11.51 11.77
N SER A 185 17.99 -11.93 11.16
CA SER A 185 17.15 -13.01 11.71
C SER A 185 17.83 -14.37 11.72
N THR A 186 18.62 -14.68 10.68
CA THR A 186 19.37 -15.95 10.63
C THR A 186 20.47 -15.98 11.70
N ILE A 187 21.25 -14.90 11.84
CA ILE A 187 22.29 -14.82 12.89
C ILE A 187 21.66 -14.97 14.29
N GLN A 188 20.53 -14.32 14.55
CA GLN A 188 19.83 -14.41 15.83
C GLN A 188 19.26 -15.82 16.11
N LEU A 189 18.82 -16.55 15.09
CA LEU A 189 18.37 -17.94 15.25
C LEU A 189 19.52 -18.89 15.59
N TRP A 190 20.67 -18.73 14.92
CA TRP A 190 21.86 -19.55 15.19
C TRP A 190 22.42 -19.31 16.59
N THR A 191 22.40 -18.07 17.09
CA THR A 191 22.85 -17.78 18.46
C THR A 191 21.93 -18.40 19.51
N HIS A 192 20.61 -18.38 19.33
CA HIS A 192 19.68 -19.06 20.23
C HIS A 192 19.85 -20.58 20.20
N LEU A 193 20.08 -21.18 19.04
CA LEU A 193 20.28 -22.63 18.91
C LEU A 193 21.59 -23.08 19.59
N LEU A 194 22.66 -22.29 19.46
CA LEU A 194 23.92 -22.49 20.20
C LEU A 194 23.73 -22.37 21.72
N LEU A 195 22.98 -21.37 22.18
CA LEU A 195 22.70 -21.19 23.61
C LEU A 195 21.94 -22.39 24.20
N LEU A 196 20.91 -22.87 23.50
CA LEU A 196 20.16 -24.06 23.92
C LEU A 196 21.04 -25.31 23.97
N LEU A 197 21.97 -25.46 23.03
CA LEU A 197 22.91 -26.58 23.01
C LEU A 197 23.89 -26.53 24.19
N VAL A 198 24.40 -25.35 24.54
CA VAL A 198 25.26 -25.15 25.73
C VAL A 198 24.49 -25.45 27.02
N ILE A 199 23.25 -24.96 27.15
CA ILE A 199 22.39 -25.26 28.31
C ILE A 199 22.14 -26.77 28.40
N GLY A 200 21.85 -27.44 27.27
CA GLY A 200 21.68 -28.89 27.22
C GLY A 200 22.91 -29.66 27.70
N LEU A 201 24.12 -29.24 27.29
CA LEU A 201 25.39 -29.85 27.74
C LEU A 201 25.64 -29.61 29.25
N LEU A 202 25.31 -28.43 29.77
CA LEU A 202 25.42 -28.13 31.20
C LEU A 202 24.44 -29.00 32.02
N MET A 203 23.20 -29.13 31.56
CA MET A 203 22.20 -30.01 32.19
C MET A 203 22.64 -31.48 32.15
N PHE A 204 23.20 -31.93 31.02
CA PHE A 204 23.70 -33.31 30.87
C PHE A 204 24.87 -33.60 31.82
N THR A 205 25.84 -32.69 31.93
CA THR A 205 26.99 -32.85 32.84
C THR A 205 26.57 -32.76 34.32
N ALA A 206 25.64 -31.88 34.68
CA ALA A 206 25.07 -31.79 36.02
C ALA A 206 24.30 -33.06 36.39
N HIS A 207 23.50 -33.62 35.47
CA HIS A 207 22.79 -34.89 35.67
C HIS A 207 23.76 -36.07 35.83
N PHE A 208 24.82 -36.14 35.02
CA PHE A 208 25.84 -37.20 35.12
C PHE A 208 26.66 -37.11 36.42
N HIS A 209 26.95 -35.90 36.90
CA HIS A 209 27.63 -35.69 38.18
C HIS A 209 26.70 -35.98 39.37
N GLY A 210 25.44 -35.55 39.31
CA GLY A 210 24.42 -35.83 40.32
C GLY A 210 24.12 -37.32 40.49
N PHE A 211 24.14 -38.08 39.38
CA PHE A 211 23.95 -39.54 39.42
C PHE A 211 25.09 -40.26 40.15
N ARG A 212 26.30 -39.68 40.20
CA ARG A 212 27.45 -40.27 40.89
C ARG A 212 27.42 -40.05 42.41
N SER A 213 26.58 -39.14 42.91
CA SER A 213 26.57 -38.77 44.34
C SER A 213 25.40 -39.34 45.14
N LEU A 214 24.50 -40.13 44.55
CA LEU A 214 23.36 -40.72 45.27
C LEU A 214 23.64 -42.16 45.72
N LYS A 215 24.38 -42.28 46.83
CA LYS A 215 24.29 -43.44 47.72
C LYS A 215 24.57 -43.04 49.18
N LEU A 216 23.55 -42.51 49.87
CA LEU A 216 23.07 -42.86 51.21
C LEU A 216 22.03 -41.82 51.71
N ASN A 217 20.74 -42.19 51.63
CA ASN A 217 19.68 -42.18 52.67
C ASN A 217 19.52 -41.02 53.70
N PRO A 218 18.34 -40.84 54.34
CA PRO A 218 17.07 -40.27 53.84
C PRO A 218 16.52 -39.09 54.71
N GLU A 219 15.54 -38.34 54.15
CA GLU A 219 14.43 -37.47 54.67
C GLU A 219 14.24 -37.09 56.17
N PRO A 220 13.31 -36.15 56.55
CA PRO A 220 12.63 -35.05 55.80
C PRO A 220 12.51 -33.72 56.58
N SER A 221 12.05 -32.64 55.93
CA SER A 221 11.05 -31.73 56.52
C SER A 221 10.41 -30.79 55.49
N LEU A 222 9.10 -30.98 55.33
CA LEU A 222 8.03 -30.03 54.98
C LEU A 222 8.43 -28.54 54.85
N GLU A 223 8.06 -27.92 53.72
CA GLU A 223 7.09 -26.81 53.74
C GLU A 223 6.50 -26.56 52.35
N ILE A 224 5.18 -26.65 52.30
CA ILE A 224 4.32 -26.42 51.13
C ILE A 224 3.96 -24.93 51.13
N LYS A 225 4.20 -24.24 50.01
CA LYS A 225 3.47 -23.01 49.70
C LYS A 225 3.00 -23.01 48.26
N THR A 226 1.81 -23.56 48.07
CA THR A 226 0.98 -23.37 46.89
C THR A 226 0.24 -22.04 47.04
N VAL A 227 0.36 -21.15 46.06
CA VAL A 227 -0.68 -20.16 45.75
C VAL A 227 -0.86 -20.19 44.24
N MET A 228 -1.91 -20.88 43.81
CA MET A 228 -2.62 -20.58 42.58
C MET A 228 -3.65 -19.51 42.95
N GLU A 229 -3.75 -18.45 42.17
CA GLU A 229 -5.05 -17.84 41.94
C GLU A 229 -5.11 -17.29 40.52
N PHE A 230 -6.16 -17.72 39.84
CA PHE A 230 -6.54 -17.44 38.48
C PHE A 230 -7.85 -16.66 38.61
N ASP A 231 -7.92 -15.44 38.10
CA ASP A 231 -9.19 -14.76 37.87
C ASP A 231 -9.23 -14.34 36.39
N GLN A 232 -10.00 -15.10 35.60
CA GLN A 232 -10.84 -14.56 34.53
C GLN A 232 -12.00 -13.85 35.24
N GLU A 233 -12.49 -12.68 34.84
CA GLU A 233 -13.12 -12.36 33.57
C GLU A 233 -13.56 -10.88 33.67
N ILE A 234 -13.57 -10.10 32.58
CA ILE A 234 -14.53 -9.00 32.25
C ILE A 234 -14.10 -8.37 30.91
N ILE A 235 -14.93 -8.59 29.89
CA ILE A 235 -15.16 -7.80 28.66
C ILE A 235 -16.70 -7.69 28.60
N PRO A 236 -17.38 -6.58 28.21
CA PRO A 236 -17.10 -5.62 27.12
C PRO A 236 -17.25 -4.14 27.58
N GLU A 237 -17.02 -3.06 26.83
CA GLU A 237 -17.38 -2.67 25.45
C GLU A 237 -16.53 -1.44 25.01
N PRO A 238 -16.67 -0.91 23.78
CA PRO A 238 -15.60 -0.29 23.03
C PRO A 238 -15.51 1.22 23.19
N ASP A 239 -14.32 1.72 23.49
CA ASP A 239 -13.95 3.10 23.21
C ASP A 239 -12.66 3.13 22.37
N LEU A 240 -12.87 3.50 21.11
CA LEU A 240 -12.05 4.41 20.32
C LEU A 240 -10.61 4.64 20.83
N TYR A 241 -9.60 4.13 20.10
CA TYR A 241 -8.40 4.84 19.58
C TYR A 241 -7.15 3.92 19.38
N PHE A 242 -6.51 4.10 18.20
CA PHE A 242 -5.13 3.77 17.73
C PHE A 242 -4.61 2.33 17.71
N PHE A 243 -3.99 1.92 16.59
CA PHE A 243 -2.68 1.22 16.59
C PHE A 243 -1.84 1.51 15.33
N THR A 244 -0.58 1.83 15.59
CA THR A 244 0.58 1.88 14.68
C THR A 244 1.18 0.47 14.51
N PHE A 245 1.96 0.22 13.45
CA PHE A 245 3.24 -0.52 13.52
C PHE A 245 4.04 -0.38 12.21
N ASN A 246 5.36 -0.58 12.34
CA ASN A 246 6.47 -0.14 11.48
C ASN A 246 6.97 -1.24 10.52
N ALA A 247 7.48 -0.87 9.32
CA ALA A 247 8.78 -1.36 8.81
C ALA A 247 9.20 -0.68 7.49
N ARG A 248 9.77 0.54 7.54
CA ARG A 248 11.07 0.90 6.91
C ARG A 248 11.46 2.36 7.13
#